data_AF-A0A4R4S312-F1
#
_entry.id   AF-A0A4R4S312-F1
#
_cell.length_a   1.000
_cell.length_b   1.000
_cell.length_c   1.000
_cell.angle_alpha   90.00
_cell.angle_beta   90.00
_cell.angle_gamma   90.00
#
_symmetry.space_group_name_H-M   'P 1'
#
loop_
_entity.id
_entity.type
_entity.pdbx_description
1 polymer ?
#
loop_
_entity_poly.entity_id
_entity_poly.type
_entity_poly.pdbx_seq_one_letter_code
_entity_poly.pdbx_strand_id
1 'polypeptide(L)'
;MPGQYTNAIDLAVDARMNRQEVLRRKEPPWVVIVMLESVIRTEVGSKEITKAQLARVLELSQEPNINILVVPDGSQVFPAAGFTLFTLADEPEIGFVESAGGTGRVIELGSQVEELRRLWDLIGSSALTDSASRDLIREVMEGL
;
A
#
# COMPACT_ATOMS: atom_id res chain seq x y z
N MET A 1 -27.64 -14.39 12.21
CA MET A 1 -27.18 -15.79 12.36
C MET A 1 -25.71 -15.77 12.76
N PRO A 2 -25.32 -16.18 13.99
CA PRO A 2 -23.96 -16.00 14.52
C PRO A 2 -22.86 -16.92 13.95
N GLY A 3 -23.15 -17.86 13.05
CA GLY A 3 -22.17 -18.82 12.50
C GLY A 3 -21.62 -18.51 11.10
N GLN A 4 -22.19 -17.51 10.39
CA GLN A 4 -21.69 -17.11 9.06
C GLN A 4 -20.44 -16.21 9.13
N TYR A 5 -20.27 -15.48 10.23
CA TYR A 5 -19.17 -14.52 10.39
C TYR A 5 -17.82 -15.19 10.65
N THR A 6 -17.78 -16.30 11.39
CA THR A 6 -16.53 -17.05 11.62
C THR A 6 -15.93 -17.52 10.30
N ASN A 7 -16.76 -18.10 9.42
CA ASN A 7 -16.35 -18.53 8.10
C ASN A 7 -15.91 -17.34 7.21
N ALA A 8 -16.63 -16.21 7.24
CA ALA A 8 -16.22 -15.02 6.48
C ALA A 8 -14.89 -14.42 6.96
N ILE A 9 -14.63 -14.43 8.27
CA ILE A 9 -13.35 -14.00 8.85
C ILE A 9 -12.24 -14.96 8.45
N ASP A 10 -12.45 -16.26 8.59
CA ASP A 10 -11.47 -17.28 8.21
C ASP A 10 -11.11 -17.17 6.72
N LEU A 11 -12.10 -17.01 5.84
CA LEU A 11 -11.90 -16.77 4.41
C LEU A 11 -11.11 -15.48 4.13
N ALA A 12 -11.40 -14.39 4.84
CA ALA A 12 -10.68 -13.14 4.69
C ALA A 12 -9.23 -13.25 5.17
N VAL A 13 -9.00 -13.99 6.25
CA VAL A 13 -7.67 -14.31 6.76
C VAL A 13 -6.91 -15.17 5.76
N ASP A 14 -7.51 -16.25 5.25
CA ASP A 14 -6.89 -17.13 4.25
C ASP A 14 -6.53 -16.36 2.98
N ALA A 15 -7.43 -15.51 2.47
CA ALA A 15 -7.16 -14.66 1.32
C ALA A 15 -6.00 -13.68 1.59
N ARG A 16 -5.89 -13.13 2.80
CA ARG A 16 -4.77 -12.28 3.20
C ARG A 16 -3.46 -13.08 3.28
N MET A 17 -3.48 -14.28 3.86
CA MET A 17 -2.29 -15.12 3.97
C MET A 17 -1.80 -15.55 2.59
N ASN A 18 -2.70 -15.98 1.70
CA ASN A 18 -2.37 -16.31 0.32
C ASN A 18 -1.74 -15.14 -0.44
N ARG A 19 -2.18 -13.89 -0.18
CA ARG A 19 -1.54 -12.69 -0.73
C ARG A 19 -0.14 -12.45 -0.18
N GLN A 20 0.09 -12.68 1.11
CA GLN A 20 1.42 -12.51 1.70
C GLN A 20 2.44 -13.52 1.15
N GLU A 21 2.02 -14.75 0.89
CA GLU A 21 2.89 -15.76 0.27
C GLU A 21 3.35 -15.36 -1.13
N VAL A 22 2.64 -14.45 -1.82
CA VAL A 22 3.09 -13.88 -3.10
C VAL A 22 4.41 -13.12 -2.99
N LEU A 23 4.60 -12.41 -1.88
CA LEU A 23 5.81 -11.63 -1.63
C LEU A 23 7.02 -12.50 -1.28
N ARG A 24 6.82 -13.80 -1.03
CA ARG A 24 7.85 -14.75 -0.59
C ARG A 24 8.18 -15.82 -1.63
N ARG A 25 7.61 -15.72 -2.83
CA ARG A 25 7.87 -16.66 -3.93
C ARG A 25 9.33 -16.55 -4.38
N LYS A 26 9.80 -17.55 -5.12
CA LYS A 26 11.16 -17.56 -5.72
C LYS A 26 11.45 -16.29 -6.54
N GLU A 27 10.43 -15.81 -7.25
CA GLU A 27 10.45 -14.56 -8.03
C GLU A 27 9.33 -13.67 -7.48
N PRO A 28 9.60 -12.88 -6.42
CA PRO A 28 8.59 -12.02 -5.83
C PRO A 28 8.37 -10.78 -6.72
N PRO A 29 7.16 -10.20 -6.72
CA PRO A 29 6.92 -8.95 -7.44
C PRO A 29 7.69 -7.80 -6.79
N TRP A 30 8.05 -6.80 -7.59
CA TRP A 30 8.39 -5.48 -7.05
C TRP A 30 7.13 -4.80 -6.54
N VAL A 31 7.19 -4.30 -5.31
CA VAL A 31 6.09 -3.60 -4.66
C VAL A 31 6.59 -2.23 -4.22
N VAL A 32 6.03 -1.19 -4.82
CA VAL A 32 6.25 0.18 -4.39
C VAL A 32 4.94 0.70 -3.82
N ILE A 33 4.99 1.21 -2.60
CA ILE A 33 3.84 1.81 -1.92
C ILE A 33 4.19 3.26 -1.65
N VAL A 34 3.31 4.15 -2.05
CA VAL A 34 3.40 5.57 -1.72
C VAL A 34 2.15 5.95 -0.92
N MET A 35 2.33 6.46 0.29
CA MET A 35 1.23 6.79 1.20
C MET A 35 1.43 8.12 1.88
N LEU A 36 0.33 8.76 2.26
CA LEU A 36 0.37 9.98 3.06
C LEU A 36 0.87 9.69 4.48
N GLU A 37 1.59 10.66 5.06
CA GLU A 37 2.01 10.64 6.45
C GLU A 37 0.83 10.44 7.43
N SER A 38 -0.35 10.98 7.12
CA SER A 38 -1.57 10.76 7.90
C SER A 38 -1.93 9.27 8.08
N VAL A 39 -1.56 8.39 7.13
CA VAL A 39 -1.81 6.95 7.23
C VAL A 39 -1.04 6.32 8.38
N ILE A 40 0.23 6.68 8.55
CA ILE A 40 1.07 6.12 9.61
C ILE A 40 0.77 6.75 10.99
N ARG A 41 0.19 7.96 11.00
CA ARG A 41 -0.23 8.66 12.23
C ARG A 41 -1.61 8.25 12.73
N THR A 42 -2.40 7.54 11.93
CA THR A 42 -3.75 7.11 12.32
C THR A 42 -3.67 5.87 13.21
N GLU A 43 -4.17 5.97 14.44
CA GLU A 43 -4.29 4.83 15.34
C GLU A 43 -5.38 3.86 14.83
N VAL A 44 -5.01 2.58 14.67
CA VAL A 44 -5.92 1.52 14.26
C VAL A 44 -6.05 0.49 15.38
N GLY A 45 -7.24 0.41 15.98
CA GLY A 45 -7.50 -0.48 17.11
C GLY A 45 -6.95 0.08 18.41
N SER A 46 -5.68 -0.21 18.71
CA SER A 46 -4.97 0.34 19.88
C SER A 46 -3.57 0.79 19.50
N LYS A 47 -2.92 1.55 20.37
CA LYS A 47 -1.51 1.94 20.25
C LYS A 47 -0.58 0.74 20.07
N GLU A 48 -0.77 -0.33 20.84
CA GLU A 48 0.03 -1.55 20.76
C GLU A 48 -0.14 -2.23 19.39
N ILE A 49 -1.37 -2.28 18.87
CA ILE A 49 -1.67 -2.83 17.55
C ILE A 49 -1.01 -1.97 16.46
N THR A 50 -1.18 -0.65 16.54
CA THR A 50 -0.61 0.30 15.57
C THR A 50 0.92 0.21 15.57
N LYS A 51 1.54 0.13 16.75
CA LYS A 51 2.99 -0.05 16.90
C LYS A 51 3.48 -1.35 16.27
N ALA A 52 2.77 -2.46 16.50
CA ALA A 52 3.10 -3.73 15.86
C ALA A 52 2.94 -3.69 14.33
N GLN A 53 1.93 -2.98 13.82
CA GLN A 53 1.73 -2.78 12.38
C GLN A 53 2.87 -1.96 11.76
N LEU A 54 3.25 -0.83 12.36
CA LEU A 54 4.35 0.00 11.88
C LEU A 54 5.69 -0.74 11.94
N ALA A 55 5.93 -1.53 12.99
CA ALA A 55 7.10 -2.40 13.06
C ALA A 55 7.15 -3.39 11.89
N ARG A 56 6.02 -4.01 11.55
CA ARG A 56 5.94 -4.92 10.41
C ARG A 56 6.16 -4.21 9.06
N VAL A 57 5.67 -2.99 8.92
CA VAL A 57 5.91 -2.15 7.73
C VAL A 57 7.40 -1.83 7.60
N LEU A 58 8.07 -1.46 8.70
CA LEU A 58 9.51 -1.22 8.72
C LEU A 58 10.31 -2.47 8.34
N GLU A 59 9.95 -3.65 8.86
CA GLU A 59 10.57 -4.92 8.44
C GLU A 59 10.43 -5.16 6.94
N LEU A 60 9.21 -4.99 6.39
CA LEU A 60 8.95 -5.20 4.96
C LEU A 60 9.73 -4.22 4.08
N SER A 61 9.89 -2.97 4.50
CA SER A 61 10.69 -1.97 3.77
C SER A 61 12.20 -2.27 3.72
N GLN A 62 12.67 -3.32 4.40
CA GLN A 62 14.06 -3.79 4.27
C GLN A 62 14.23 -4.84 3.17
N GLU A 63 13.14 -5.38 2.63
CA GLU A 63 13.20 -6.35 1.54
C GLU A 63 13.63 -5.65 0.24
N PRO A 64 14.52 -6.27 -0.56
CA PRO A 64 15.10 -5.62 -1.74
C PRO A 64 14.08 -5.34 -2.86
N ASN A 65 12.91 -5.97 -2.82
CA ASN A 65 11.82 -5.80 -3.78
C ASN A 65 10.65 -4.97 -3.25
N ILE A 66 10.78 -4.35 -2.05
CA ILE A 66 9.71 -3.57 -1.42
C ILE A 66 10.20 -2.16 -1.09
N ASN A 67 9.56 -1.15 -1.66
CA ASN A 67 9.77 0.25 -1.34
C ASN A 67 8.51 0.83 -0.70
N ILE A 68 8.66 1.49 0.45
CA ILE A 68 7.55 2.14 1.17
C ILE A 68 7.94 3.59 1.38
N LEU A 69 7.29 4.47 0.63
CA LEU A 69 7.56 5.89 0.58
C LEU A 69 6.44 6.67 1.26
N VAL A 70 6.82 7.62 2.10
CA VAL A 70 5.87 8.50 2.78
C VAL A 70 5.88 9.87 2.10
N VAL A 71 4.70 10.36 1.76
CA VAL A 71 4.48 11.73 1.32
C VAL A 71 4.21 12.59 2.57
N PRO A 72 5.08 13.56 2.88
CA PRO A 72 4.91 14.41 4.06
C PRO A 72 3.61 15.21 4.01
N ASP A 73 3.06 15.51 5.19
CA ASP A 73 1.90 16.39 5.31
C ASP A 73 2.16 17.77 4.68
N GLY A 74 1.13 18.36 4.07
CA GLY A 74 1.22 19.64 3.37
C GLY A 74 1.73 19.57 1.93
N SER A 75 2.06 18.38 1.42
CA SER A 75 2.34 18.16 0.00
C SER A 75 1.09 18.41 -0.86
N GLN A 76 1.24 19.13 -1.97
CA GLN A 76 0.10 19.59 -2.80
C GLN A 76 -0.55 18.48 -3.65
N VAL A 77 0.02 17.27 -3.68
CA VAL A 77 -0.39 16.22 -4.62
C VAL A 77 -0.75 14.95 -3.89
N PHE A 78 -2.04 14.72 -3.71
CA PHE A 78 -2.55 13.37 -3.47
C PHE A 78 -3.93 13.22 -4.12
N PRO A 79 -4.18 12.15 -4.90
CA PRO A 79 -5.47 11.92 -5.52
C PRO A 79 -6.55 11.68 -4.46
N ALA A 80 -7.81 11.95 -4.82
CA ALA A 80 -8.95 11.73 -3.93
C ALA A 80 -9.20 10.24 -3.63
N ALA A 81 -8.63 9.33 -4.41
CA ALA A 81 -8.74 7.89 -4.25
C ALA A 81 -7.40 7.20 -4.53
N GLY A 82 -7.15 6.09 -3.84
CA GLY A 82 -6.00 5.22 -4.09
C GLY A 82 -6.11 4.52 -5.44
N PHE A 83 -4.96 4.20 -6.03
CA PHE A 83 -4.89 3.36 -7.21
C PHE A 83 -3.64 2.48 -7.17
N THR A 84 -3.63 1.45 -8.01
CA THR A 84 -2.50 0.54 -8.18
C THR A 84 -2.26 0.33 -9.67
N LEU A 85 -1.00 0.37 -10.09
CA LEU A 85 -0.56 -0.04 -11.41
C LEU A 85 0.02 -1.45 -11.33
N PHE A 86 -0.40 -2.33 -12.24
CA PHE A 86 0.08 -3.70 -12.33
C PHE A 86 0.81 -3.90 -13.64
N THR A 87 2.13 -4.07 -13.54
CA THR A 87 2.99 -4.41 -14.67
C THR A 87 3.24 -5.91 -14.65
N LEU A 88 2.86 -6.61 -15.72
CA LEU A 88 3.15 -8.03 -15.92
C LEU A 88 4.09 -8.18 -17.12
N ALA A 89 4.96 -9.19 -17.07
CA ALA A 89 5.83 -9.50 -18.21
C ALA A 89 4.97 -9.83 -19.44
N ASP A 90 5.34 -9.23 -20.58
CA ASP A 90 4.71 -9.45 -21.89
C ASP A 90 3.22 -9.08 -22.00
N GLU A 91 2.67 -8.34 -21.03
CA GLU A 91 1.27 -7.90 -21.03
C GLU A 91 1.17 -6.37 -20.92
N PRO A 92 0.08 -5.76 -21.45
CA PRO A 92 -0.21 -4.35 -21.19
C PRO A 92 -0.35 -4.08 -19.69
N GLU A 93 0.20 -2.95 -19.23
CA GLU A 93 -0.03 -2.51 -17.86
C GLU A 93 -1.52 -2.20 -17.65
N ILE A 94 -2.04 -2.59 -16.49
CA ILE A 94 -3.42 -2.29 -16.08
C ILE A 94 -3.42 -1.47 -14.79
N GLY A 95 -4.43 -0.63 -14.64
CA GLY A 95 -4.69 0.11 -13.42
C GLY A 95 -5.86 -0.48 -12.62
N PHE A 96 -5.85 -0.28 -11.31
CA PHE A 96 -7.03 -0.47 -10.46
C PHE A 96 -7.22 0.78 -9.62
N VAL A 97 -8.40 1.40 -9.72
CA VAL A 97 -8.77 2.58 -8.93
C VAL A 97 -9.74 2.15 -7.85
N GLU A 98 -9.42 2.46 -6.60
CA GLU A 98 -10.23 2.12 -5.43
C GLU A 98 -11.48 3.00 -5.33
N SER A 99 -12.53 2.44 -4.73
CA SER A 99 -13.77 3.15 -4.41
C SER A 99 -14.28 2.69 -3.04
N ALA A 100 -15.25 3.44 -2.50
CA ALA A 100 -15.82 3.16 -1.18
C ALA A 100 -16.41 1.73 -1.10
N GLY A 101 -16.39 1.17 0.12
CA GLY A 101 -16.97 -0.15 0.40
C GLY A 101 -16.16 -1.33 -0.12
N GLY A 102 -14.86 -1.15 -0.38
CA GLY A 102 -14.00 -2.23 -0.90
C GLY A 102 -14.28 -2.55 -2.36
N THR A 103 -14.89 -1.61 -3.10
CA THR A 103 -15.12 -1.72 -4.54
C THR A 103 -14.01 -1.02 -5.30
N GLY A 104 -13.98 -1.17 -6.62
CA GLY A 104 -13.05 -0.46 -7.47
C GLY A 104 -13.30 -0.77 -8.93
N ARG A 105 -12.46 -0.20 -9.79
CA ARG A 105 -12.55 -0.35 -11.23
C ARG A 105 -11.21 -0.70 -11.83
N VAL A 106 -11.19 -1.73 -12.67
CA VAL A 106 -10.05 -2.06 -13.52
C VAL A 106 -10.00 -1.12 -14.73
N ILE A 107 -8.81 -0.63 -15.03
CA ILE A 107 -8.50 0.30 -16.11
C ILE A 107 -7.53 -0.39 -17.07
N GLU A 108 -8.01 -0.71 -18.27
CA GLU A 108 -7.22 -1.41 -19.30
C GLU A 108 -6.94 -0.52 -20.53
N LEU A 109 -7.70 0.56 -20.69
CA LEU A 109 -7.49 1.48 -21.80
C LEU A 109 -6.16 2.22 -21.60
N GLY A 110 -5.20 2.00 -22.50
CA GLY A 110 -3.85 2.53 -22.37
C GLY A 110 -3.78 4.03 -22.06
N SER A 111 -4.63 4.86 -22.67
CA SER A 111 -4.64 6.31 -22.39
C SER A 111 -4.99 6.65 -20.93
N GLN A 112 -5.89 5.88 -20.30
CA GLN A 112 -6.24 6.05 -18.88
C GLN A 112 -5.16 5.48 -17.96
N VAL A 113 -4.48 4.40 -18.36
CA VAL A 113 -3.32 3.88 -17.62
C VAL A 113 -2.18 4.91 -17.63
N GLU A 114 -1.93 5.56 -18.76
CA GLU A 114 -0.95 6.65 -18.87
C GLU A 114 -1.30 7.87 -18.00
N GLU A 115 -2.58 8.16 -17.78
CA GLU A 115 -3.01 9.19 -16.81
C GLU A 115 -2.62 8.80 -15.39
N LEU A 116 -2.85 7.54 -15.00
CA LEU A 116 -2.45 7.02 -13.69
C LEU A 116 -0.93 7.01 -13.52
N ARG A 117 -0.15 6.69 -14.55
CA ARG A 117 1.32 6.81 -14.53
C ARG A 117 1.79 8.23 -14.26
N ARG A 118 1.21 9.23 -14.93
CA ARG A 118 1.56 10.64 -14.66
C ARG A 118 1.27 11.05 -13.23
N LEU A 119 0.14 10.58 -12.67
CA LEU A 119 -0.17 10.81 -11.26
C LEU A 119 0.83 10.10 -10.35
N TRP A 120 1.19 8.85 -10.66
CA TRP A 120 2.20 8.07 -9.93
C TRP A 120 3.54 8.82 -9.87
N ASP A 121 4.04 9.29 -11.00
CA ASP A 121 5.29 10.05 -11.08
C ASP A 121 5.23 11.36 -10.27
N LEU A 122 4.09 12.06 -10.33
CA LEU A 122 3.90 13.31 -9.61
C LEU A 122 3.87 13.08 -8.08
N ILE A 123 3.15 12.06 -7.61
CA ILE A 123 3.12 11.69 -6.20
C ILE A 123 4.50 11.25 -5.73
N GLY A 124 5.17 10.40 -6.52
CA GLY A 124 6.53 9.93 -6.24
C GLY A 124 7.54 11.06 -6.10
N SER A 125 7.41 12.12 -6.92
CA SER A 125 8.29 13.31 -6.83
C SER A 125 8.13 14.10 -5.52
N SER A 126 7.00 13.92 -4.83
CA SER A 126 6.71 14.56 -3.53
C SER A 126 6.98 13.63 -2.34
N ALA A 127 7.30 12.36 -2.60
CA ALA A 127 7.55 11.39 -1.55
C ALA A 127 8.99 11.51 -1.01
N LEU A 128 9.17 11.17 0.26
CA LEU A 128 10.48 11.04 0.87
C LEU A 128 11.26 9.87 0.26
N THR A 129 12.59 9.89 0.42
CA THR A 129 13.44 8.75 0.08
C THR A 129 13.12 7.54 0.96
N ASP A 130 13.57 6.33 0.57
CA ASP A 130 13.37 5.11 1.36
C ASP A 130 13.93 5.22 2.80
N SER A 131 15.09 5.87 2.98
CA SER A 131 15.67 6.06 4.32
C SER A 131 14.86 7.05 5.15
N ALA A 132 14.51 8.20 4.58
CA ALA A 132 13.74 9.24 5.29
C ALA A 132 12.32 8.75 5.62
N SER A 133 11.70 7.97 4.74
CA SER A 133 10.39 7.34 5.00
C SER A 133 10.48 6.37 6.17
N ARG A 134 11.51 5.50 6.22
CA ARG A 134 11.73 4.58 7.35
C ARG A 134 11.99 5.31 8.66
N ASP A 135 12.72 6.42 8.62
CA ASP A 135 13.00 7.22 9.81
C ASP A 135 11.72 7.86 10.35
N LEU A 136 10.88 8.44 9.49
CA LEU A 136 9.59 9.00 9.87
C LEU A 136 8.62 7.94 10.42
N ILE A 137 8.55 6.76 9.79
CA ILE A 137 7.72 5.65 10.29
C ILE A 137 8.19 5.21 11.69
N ARG A 138 9.50 5.15 11.91
CA ARG A 138 10.08 4.79 13.22
C ARG A 138 9.77 5.84 14.28
N GLU A 139 9.91 7.12 13.95
CA GLU A 139 9.58 8.24 14.84
C GLU A 139 8.11 8.15 15.28
N VAL A 140 7.18 7.98 14.34
CA VAL A 140 5.76 7.85 14.64
C VAL A 140 5.49 6.63 15.52
N MET A 141 6.10 5.48 15.21
CA MET A 141 5.97 4.25 15.98
C MET A 141 6.48 4.37 17.43
N GLU A 142 7.56 5.11 17.65
CA GLU A 142 8.14 5.36 18.98
C GLU A 142 7.34 6.38 19.79
N GLY A 143 6.63 7.29 19.12
CA GLY A 143 5.77 8.30 19.74
C GLY A 143 4.37 7.82 20.15
N LEU A 144 3.96 6.61 19.75
CA LEU A 144 2.69 5.96 20.17
C LEU A 144 2.78 5.44 21.61
#